data_AF-B9IYV1-F1
#
_entry.id   AF-B9IYV1-F1
#
_cell.length_a   1.000
_cell.length_b   1.000
_cell.length_c   1.000
_cell.angle_alpha   90.00
_cell.angle_beta   90.00
_cell.angle_gamma   90.00
#
_symmetry.space_group_name_H-M   'P 1'
#
loop_
_entity.id
_entity.type
_entity.pdbx_description
1 polymer ?
#
loop_
_entity_poly.entity_id
_entity_poly.type
_entity_poly.pdbx_seq_one_letter_code
_entity_poly.pdbx_strand_id
1 'polypeptide(L)'
;MQVQEILKIEGIKGVYHVADFLAVERNAKYDWKVLLQQVRAVFGEEVVEESEEQQLAHFGEVKVFVQMFFTIPMQVKLTDGTTEERVGLPDRFKESIMKVQMSAPNVVKERKWVEQSTRYGNFEEIGKEVVEEIVAAYPEERVNETVKELLNQAGAVEVTIQKREPYKVTEEMMKGADWKKRFAALEQMDPTEEDIPVLKMALDDEKVSIRRLATAYLGMVKGDEVLPLLYKALLDRSVSVRRTAGDCLSDVGDPAAMFVMIKSLKDSSKLVRWRAAMFLFELGDESAIPALKAAQDDPEFEVAMQARLALERIEGGEEAKGSVWKQMTESRKGE
;
A
#
# COMPACT_ATOMS: atom_id res chain seq x y z
N MET A 1 -27.82 -15.01 8.17
CA MET A 1 -28.65 -14.01 8.87
C MET A 1 -27.78 -12.93 9.50
N GLN A 2 -26.75 -13.29 10.28
CA GLN A 2 -25.82 -12.33 10.91
C GLN A 2 -25.04 -11.44 9.92
N VAL A 3 -24.54 -12.00 8.80
CA VAL A 3 -23.78 -11.21 7.79
C VAL A 3 -24.60 -10.05 7.20
N GLN A 4 -25.91 -10.25 6.99
CA GLN A 4 -26.77 -9.18 6.47
C GLN A 4 -27.00 -8.07 7.51
N GLU A 5 -27.06 -8.41 8.79
CA GLU A 5 -27.16 -7.40 9.86
C GLU A 5 -25.85 -6.62 10.00
N ILE A 6 -24.68 -7.28 9.87
CA ILE A 6 -23.38 -6.60 9.88
C ILE A 6 -23.26 -5.62 8.71
N LEU A 7 -23.71 -5.98 7.52
CA LEU A 7 -23.69 -5.09 6.35
C LEU A 7 -24.63 -3.87 6.48
N LYS A 8 -25.58 -3.88 7.42
CA LYS A 8 -26.41 -2.71 7.73
C LYS A 8 -25.73 -1.73 8.67
N ILE A 9 -24.65 -2.14 9.35
CA ILE A 9 -23.89 -1.26 10.23
C ILE A 9 -23.25 -0.16 9.39
N GLU A 10 -23.54 1.10 9.75
CA GLU A 10 -23.01 2.25 9.04
C GLU A 10 -21.48 2.27 9.15
N GLY A 11 -20.81 2.26 8.00
CA GLY A 11 -19.35 2.27 7.93
C GLY A 11 -18.72 0.93 7.57
N ILE A 12 -19.47 -0.17 7.63
CA ILE A 12 -19.05 -1.44 7.04
C ILE A 12 -19.20 -1.35 5.52
N LYS A 13 -18.10 -1.60 4.81
CA LYS A 13 -18.05 -1.60 3.34
C LYS A 13 -18.26 -3.01 2.78
N GLY A 14 -17.77 -4.02 3.48
CA GLY A 14 -17.84 -5.41 3.05
C GLY A 14 -17.70 -6.38 4.21
N VAL A 15 -18.20 -7.60 4.02
CA VAL A 15 -18.02 -8.71 4.95
C VAL A 15 -17.74 -9.95 4.12
N TYR A 16 -16.64 -10.61 4.40
CA TYR A 16 -16.20 -11.83 3.74
C TYR A 16 -16.17 -12.95 4.77
N HIS A 17 -16.81 -14.06 4.47
CA HIS A 17 -16.76 -15.25 5.30
C HIS A 17 -15.58 -16.11 4.83
N VAL A 18 -14.56 -16.28 5.68
CA VAL A 18 -13.35 -17.03 5.34
C VAL A 18 -13.16 -18.13 6.39
N ALA A 19 -13.42 -19.37 6.00
CA ALA A 19 -13.39 -20.54 6.88
C ALA A 19 -14.19 -20.30 8.18
N ASP A 20 -13.48 -20.08 9.29
CA ASP A 20 -14.04 -20.00 10.65
C ASP A 20 -14.16 -18.57 11.19
N PHE A 21 -13.90 -17.54 10.37
CA PHE A 21 -14.01 -16.14 10.79
C PHE A 21 -14.67 -15.24 9.72
N LEU A 22 -15.13 -14.07 10.17
CA LEU A 22 -15.62 -13.01 9.30
C LEU A 22 -14.54 -11.93 9.15
N ALA A 23 -14.07 -11.73 7.92
CA ALA A 23 -13.27 -10.57 7.58
C ALA A 23 -14.20 -9.40 7.24
N VAL A 24 -14.11 -8.34 8.03
CA VAL A 24 -14.92 -7.14 7.84
C VAL A 24 -14.04 -6.09 7.16
N GLU A 25 -14.56 -5.45 6.11
CA GLU A 25 -13.95 -4.28 5.50
C GLU A 25 -14.72 -3.04 5.95
N ARG A 26 -14.02 -2.02 6.46
CA ARG A 26 -14.62 -0.74 6.84
C ARG A 26 -14.30 0.37 5.84
N ASN A 27 -15.13 1.40 5.83
CA ASN A 27 -14.75 2.70 5.30
C ASN A 27 -13.72 3.35 6.25
N ALA A 28 -12.66 3.92 5.69
CA ALA A 28 -11.53 4.44 6.45
C ALA A 28 -11.91 5.55 7.46
N LYS A 29 -13.06 6.21 7.26
CA LYS A 29 -13.64 7.25 8.12
C LYS A 29 -14.40 6.79 9.36
N TYR A 30 -14.53 5.49 9.60
CA TYR A 30 -15.16 4.97 10.82
C TYR A 30 -14.13 4.24 11.67
N ASP A 31 -14.23 4.37 12.99
CA ASP A 31 -13.26 3.77 13.91
C ASP A 31 -13.50 2.27 14.10
N TRP A 32 -12.43 1.46 14.12
CA TRP A 32 -12.56 0.02 14.31
C TRP A 32 -13.14 -0.34 15.69
N LYS A 33 -12.80 0.40 16.75
CA LYS A 33 -13.31 0.18 18.11
C LYS A 33 -14.83 0.30 18.15
N VAL A 34 -15.37 1.36 17.54
CA VAL A 34 -16.82 1.62 17.48
C VAL A 34 -17.53 0.59 16.60
N LEU A 35 -17.01 0.34 15.40
CA LEU A 35 -17.61 -0.62 14.48
C LEU A 35 -17.63 -2.03 15.05
N LEU A 36 -16.56 -2.48 15.70
CA LEU A 36 -16.48 -3.83 16.25
C LEU A 36 -17.39 -4.03 17.45
N GLN A 37 -17.64 -3.00 18.26
CA GLN A 37 -18.67 -3.07 19.31
C GLN A 37 -20.05 -3.36 18.71
N GLN A 38 -20.40 -2.68 17.62
CA GLN A 38 -21.68 -2.89 16.93
C GLN A 38 -21.73 -4.26 16.25
N VAL A 39 -20.62 -4.72 15.65
CA VAL A 39 -20.52 -6.07 15.09
C VAL A 39 -20.71 -7.13 16.16
N ARG A 40 -20.08 -6.98 17.33
CA ARG A 40 -20.23 -7.91 18.47
C ARG A 40 -21.65 -7.92 19.03
N ALA A 41 -22.33 -6.77 19.04
CA ALA A 41 -23.74 -6.69 19.43
C ALA A 41 -24.65 -7.55 18.52
N VAL A 42 -24.34 -7.66 17.22
CA VAL A 42 -25.08 -8.55 16.30
C VAL A 42 -24.94 -10.03 16.70
N PHE A 43 -23.86 -10.40 17.39
CA PHE A 43 -23.64 -11.75 17.93
C PHE A 43 -24.14 -11.92 19.38
N GLY A 44 -24.74 -10.88 19.98
CA GLY A 44 -25.34 -10.95 21.31
C GLY A 44 -24.36 -10.75 22.48
N GLU A 45 -23.16 -10.20 22.22
CA GLU A 45 -22.24 -9.79 23.29
C GLU A 45 -22.72 -8.50 23.98
N GLU A 46 -22.56 -8.42 25.30
CA GLU A 46 -22.87 -7.20 26.07
C GLU A 46 -21.89 -6.07 25.69
N VAL A 47 -22.45 -4.97 25.16
CA VAL A 47 -21.66 -3.78 24.81
C VAL A 47 -21.51 -2.93 26.06
N VAL A 48 -20.27 -2.79 26.54
CA VAL A 48 -19.93 -1.74 27.51
C VAL A 48 -19.85 -0.42 26.75
N GLU A 49 -20.79 0.49 27.00
CA GLU A 49 -20.73 1.87 26.52
C GLU A 49 -19.55 2.60 27.19
N GLU A 50 -18.38 2.55 26.57
CA GLU A 50 -17.29 3.49 26.90
C GLU A 50 -17.52 4.80 26.13
N SER A 51 -17.59 5.90 26.88
CA SER A 51 -17.90 7.26 26.42
C SER A 51 -17.20 7.68 25.12
N GLU A 52 -17.98 8.26 24.20
CA GLU A 52 -17.64 8.75 22.84
C GLU A 52 -16.54 9.84 22.77
N GLU A 53 -15.90 10.24 23.87
CA GLU A 53 -15.05 11.44 23.93
C GLU A 53 -13.56 11.22 23.59
N GLN A 54 -13.11 10.01 23.31
CA GLN A 54 -11.77 9.81 22.73
C GLN A 54 -11.84 9.93 21.21
N GLN A 55 -11.51 11.14 20.73
CA GLN A 55 -11.35 11.55 19.33
C GLN A 55 -11.15 10.39 18.34
N LEU A 56 -11.95 10.40 17.26
CA LEU A 56 -11.86 9.56 16.05
C LEU A 56 -10.42 9.42 15.52
N ALA A 57 -9.62 8.57 16.13
CA ALA A 57 -8.21 8.40 15.79
C ALA A 57 -8.09 7.36 14.68
N HIS A 58 -8.50 7.70 13.46
CA HIS A 58 -8.17 6.86 12.31
C HIS A 58 -6.65 6.67 12.22
N PHE A 59 -6.21 5.51 11.73
CA PHE A 59 -4.80 5.15 11.51
C PHE A 59 -4.03 6.10 10.56
N GLY A 60 -4.64 7.21 10.14
CA GLY A 60 -4.11 8.17 9.19
C GLY A 60 -4.11 7.62 7.76
N GLU A 61 -4.90 6.59 7.47
CA GLU A 61 -5.00 5.95 6.16
C GLU A 61 -5.57 6.91 5.12
N VAL A 62 -4.77 7.20 4.10
CA VAL A 62 -5.15 8.03 2.97
C VAL A 62 -5.05 7.18 1.72
N LYS A 63 -6.21 6.98 1.07
CA LYS A 63 -6.27 6.41 -0.27
C LYS A 63 -5.86 7.46 -1.28
N VAL A 64 -4.94 7.08 -2.15
CA VAL A 64 -4.36 7.95 -3.17
C VAL A 64 -4.84 7.49 -4.53
N PHE A 65 -5.40 8.41 -5.30
CA PHE A 65 -5.80 8.16 -6.68
C PHE A 65 -5.15 9.19 -7.59
N VAL A 66 -4.61 8.73 -8.72
CA VAL A 66 -4.10 9.62 -9.77
C VAL A 66 -5.11 9.62 -10.92
N GLN A 67 -5.61 10.79 -11.29
CA GLN A 67 -6.40 10.91 -12.50
C GLN A 67 -5.46 10.97 -13.68
N MET A 68 -5.65 10.04 -14.61
CA MET A 68 -4.91 9.95 -15.86
C MET A 68 -5.79 10.42 -17.02
N PHE A 69 -5.21 11.12 -17.98
CA PHE A 69 -5.75 11.31 -19.32
C PHE A 69 -4.87 10.54 -20.29
N PHE A 70 -5.38 9.44 -20.85
CA PHE A 70 -4.53 8.40 -21.44
C PHE A 70 -3.44 7.97 -20.43
N THR A 71 -2.17 8.19 -20.74
CA THR A 71 -1.02 7.93 -19.84
C THR A 71 -0.44 9.19 -19.22
N ILE A 72 -1.05 10.38 -19.43
CA ILE A 72 -0.58 11.64 -18.85
C ILE A 72 -1.32 11.89 -17.53
N PRO A 73 -0.61 12.03 -16.39
CA PRO A 73 -1.25 12.30 -15.11
C PRO A 73 -1.78 13.74 -15.07
N MET A 74 -2.93 13.95 -14.43
CA MET A 74 -3.64 15.23 -14.36
C MET A 74 -3.67 15.84 -12.95
N GLN A 75 -4.15 15.07 -11.98
CA GLN A 75 -4.34 15.50 -10.60
C GLN A 75 -4.31 14.29 -9.66
N VAL A 76 -3.97 14.56 -8.41
CA VAL A 76 -4.00 13.59 -7.32
C VAL A 76 -5.25 13.84 -6.50
N LYS A 77 -5.96 12.78 -6.14
CA LYS A 77 -7.06 12.80 -5.17
C LYS A 77 -6.64 11.98 -3.96
N LEU A 78 -6.78 12.58 -2.79
CA LEU A 78 -6.51 11.99 -1.50
C LEU A 78 -7.84 11.88 -0.75
N THR A 79 -8.07 10.75 -0.09
CA THR A 79 -9.26 10.58 0.75
C THR A 79 -9.06 9.59 1.88
N ASP A 80 -9.57 9.91 3.05
CA ASP A 80 -9.70 9.04 4.22
C ASP A 80 -11.13 8.46 4.34
N GLY A 81 -11.97 8.70 3.33
CA GLY A 81 -13.38 8.32 3.30
C GLY A 81 -14.35 9.38 3.86
N THR A 82 -13.85 10.35 4.63
CA THR A 82 -14.60 11.49 5.20
C THR A 82 -14.34 12.75 4.41
N THR A 83 -13.06 13.02 4.17
CA THR A 83 -12.55 14.20 3.49
C THR A 83 -11.95 13.79 2.15
N GLU A 84 -12.03 14.70 1.19
CA GLU A 84 -11.39 14.56 -0.11
C GLU A 84 -10.60 15.83 -0.39
N GLU A 85 -9.31 15.69 -0.66
CA GLU A 85 -8.46 16.77 -1.14
C GLU A 85 -7.98 16.44 -2.55
N ARG A 86 -7.87 17.48 -3.39
CA ARG A 86 -7.33 17.36 -4.74
C ARG A 86 -6.13 18.26 -4.91
N VAL A 87 -5.04 17.67 -5.36
CA VAL A 87 -3.78 18.37 -5.62
C VAL A 87 -3.53 18.37 -7.12
N GLY A 88 -3.42 19.57 -7.69
CA GLY A 88 -3.09 19.75 -9.11
C GLY A 88 -1.62 19.46 -9.38
N LEU A 89 -1.33 18.92 -10.56
CA LEU A 89 0.05 18.77 -11.04
C LEU A 89 0.56 20.08 -11.68
N PRO A 90 1.89 20.25 -11.84
CA PRO A 90 2.46 21.43 -12.49
C PRO A 90 1.89 21.69 -13.90
N ASP A 91 1.87 22.96 -14.30
CA ASP A 91 1.19 23.42 -15.54
C ASP A 91 1.61 22.67 -16.81
N ARG A 92 2.86 22.19 -16.88
CA ARG A 92 3.34 21.39 -18.02
C ARG A 92 2.44 20.19 -18.34
N PHE A 93 1.85 19.54 -17.33
CA PHE A 93 0.92 18.42 -17.53
C PHE A 93 -0.40 18.92 -18.11
N LYS A 94 -0.96 19.98 -17.52
CA LYS A 94 -2.20 20.62 -17.97
C LYS A 94 -2.11 21.10 -19.42
N GLU A 95 -1.02 21.78 -19.77
CA GLU A 95 -0.75 22.24 -21.14
C GLU A 95 -0.64 21.07 -22.13
N SER A 96 0.05 20.00 -21.73
CA SER A 96 0.20 18.78 -22.53
C SER A 96 -1.15 18.12 -22.79
N ILE A 97 -2.00 18.03 -21.76
CA ILE A 97 -3.36 17.50 -21.87
C ILE A 97 -4.21 18.39 -22.78
N MET A 98 -4.13 19.71 -22.66
CA MET A 98 -4.88 20.64 -23.52
C MET A 98 -4.54 20.46 -25.01
N LYS A 99 -3.27 20.20 -25.34
CA LYS A 99 -2.83 19.94 -26.73
C LYS A 99 -3.51 18.69 -27.31
N VAL A 100 -3.63 17.60 -26.54
CA VAL A 100 -4.19 16.33 -27.02
C VAL A 100 -5.70 16.22 -26.85
N GLN A 101 -6.31 16.99 -25.93
CA GLN A 101 -7.73 16.90 -25.60
C GLN A 101 -8.64 17.17 -26.81
N MET A 102 -8.24 18.09 -27.70
CA MET A 102 -9.01 18.41 -28.91
C MET A 102 -8.95 17.32 -29.98
N SER A 103 -7.94 16.45 -29.91
CA SER A 103 -7.72 15.36 -30.86
C SER A 103 -8.23 14.02 -30.34
N ALA A 104 -8.65 13.95 -29.08
CA ALA A 104 -9.12 12.72 -28.46
C ALA A 104 -10.53 12.33 -28.95
N PRO A 105 -10.76 11.06 -29.35
CA PRO A 105 -12.06 10.61 -29.83
C PRO A 105 -13.15 10.72 -28.75
N ASN A 106 -12.80 10.57 -27.47
CA ASN A 106 -13.73 10.80 -26.37
C ASN A 106 -13.02 11.22 -25.06
N VAL A 107 -13.07 12.51 -24.74
CA VAL A 107 -12.41 13.07 -23.55
C VAL A 107 -12.86 12.43 -22.22
N VAL A 108 -14.10 11.96 -22.12
CA VAL A 108 -14.63 11.38 -20.87
C VAL A 108 -14.14 9.95 -20.69
N LYS A 109 -14.14 9.14 -21.74
CA LYS A 109 -13.71 7.73 -21.68
C LYS A 109 -12.22 7.58 -21.37
N GLU A 110 -11.41 8.54 -21.82
CA GLU A 110 -9.95 8.50 -21.65
C GLU A 110 -9.48 9.04 -20.30
N ARG A 111 -10.38 9.58 -19.48
CA ARG A 111 -10.10 10.00 -18.11
C ARG A 111 -10.36 8.83 -17.17
N LYS A 112 -9.31 8.34 -16.50
CA LYS A 112 -9.40 7.22 -15.57
C LYS A 112 -8.75 7.56 -14.23
N TRP A 113 -9.39 7.15 -13.15
CA TRP A 113 -8.76 7.16 -11.83
C TRP A 113 -7.98 5.86 -11.66
N VAL A 114 -6.70 5.98 -11.37
CA VAL A 114 -5.84 4.84 -11.04
C VAL A 114 -5.53 4.90 -9.55
N GLU A 115 -6.00 3.90 -8.82
CA GLU A 115 -5.70 3.73 -7.40
C GLU A 115 -4.22 3.42 -7.21
N GLN A 116 -3.61 4.09 -6.23
CA GLN A 116 -2.24 3.89 -5.79
C GLN A 116 -2.24 3.22 -4.42
N SER A 117 -1.07 2.76 -3.97
CA SER A 117 -0.92 2.21 -2.61
C SER A 117 -1.34 3.21 -1.54
N THR A 118 -2.10 2.73 -0.54
CA THR A 118 -2.50 3.51 0.63
C THR A 118 -1.29 4.14 1.32
N ARG A 119 -1.44 5.41 1.69
CA ARG A 119 -0.44 6.17 2.45
C ARG A 119 -0.96 6.44 3.86
N TYR A 120 -0.06 6.82 4.74
CA TYR A 120 -0.36 7.04 6.15
C TYR A 120 0.22 8.37 6.60
N GLY A 121 -0.60 9.24 7.18
CA GLY A 121 -0.18 10.56 7.66
C GLY A 121 -1.09 11.68 7.20
N ASN A 122 -0.53 12.89 7.11
CA ASN A 122 -1.27 14.10 6.73
C ASN A 122 -1.46 14.18 5.21
N PHE A 123 -2.65 14.58 4.77
CA PHE A 123 -2.99 14.85 3.38
C PHE A 123 -2.01 15.80 2.70
N GLU A 124 -1.58 16.88 3.35
CA GLU A 124 -0.68 17.86 2.74
C GLU A 124 0.70 17.26 2.42
N GLU A 125 1.27 16.52 3.37
CA GLU A 125 2.59 15.87 3.22
C GLU A 125 2.53 14.76 2.16
N ILE A 126 1.48 13.93 2.23
CA ILE A 126 1.24 12.85 1.25
C ILE A 126 1.03 13.44 -0.14
N GLY A 127 0.25 14.52 -0.26
CA GLY A 127 0.00 15.21 -1.52
C GLY A 127 1.29 15.74 -2.14
N LYS A 128 2.14 16.41 -1.35
CA LYS A 128 3.45 16.89 -1.82
C LYS A 128 4.35 15.74 -2.25
N GLU A 129 4.46 14.67 -1.46
CA GLU A 129 5.28 13.50 -1.79
C GLU A 129 4.82 12.83 -3.09
N VAL A 130 3.52 12.57 -3.22
CA VAL A 130 2.96 11.91 -4.41
C VAL A 130 3.12 12.78 -5.66
N VAL A 131 2.92 14.11 -5.56
CA VAL A 131 3.16 15.02 -6.67
C VAL A 131 4.63 15.02 -7.07
N GLU A 132 5.57 15.05 -6.11
CA GLU A 132 7.00 14.96 -6.40
C GLU A 132 7.36 13.63 -7.10
N GLU A 133 6.80 12.51 -6.65
CA GLU A 133 6.98 11.19 -7.26
C GLU A 133 6.45 11.17 -8.70
N ILE A 134 5.25 11.72 -8.95
CA ILE A 134 4.67 11.82 -10.30
C ILE A 134 5.53 12.73 -11.20
N VAL A 135 5.97 13.89 -10.68
CA VAL A 135 6.81 14.81 -11.44
C VAL A 135 8.13 14.15 -11.82
N ALA A 136 8.71 13.33 -10.93
CA ALA A 136 9.90 12.56 -11.20
C ALA A 136 9.65 11.45 -12.22
N ALA A 137 8.63 10.62 -12.02
CA ALA A 137 8.28 9.50 -12.92
C ALA A 137 7.98 9.96 -14.35
N TYR A 138 7.39 11.15 -14.52
CA TYR A 138 7.00 11.70 -15.82
C TYR A 138 7.85 12.93 -16.18
N PRO A 139 9.14 12.77 -16.55
CA PRO A 139 9.95 13.89 -17.05
C PRO A 139 9.33 14.51 -18.31
N GLU A 140 9.75 15.72 -18.64
CA GLU A 140 9.17 16.47 -19.77
C GLU A 140 9.31 15.72 -21.10
N GLU A 141 10.45 15.07 -21.32
CA GLU A 141 10.71 14.22 -22.49
C GLU A 141 9.65 13.09 -22.62
N ARG A 142 9.38 12.37 -21.53
CA ARG A 142 8.36 11.29 -21.48
C ARG A 142 6.97 11.82 -21.82
N VAL A 143 6.58 12.97 -21.26
CA VAL A 143 5.26 13.56 -21.53
C VAL A 143 5.16 14.02 -23.00
N ASN A 144 6.21 14.64 -23.53
CA ASN A 144 6.25 15.13 -24.91
C ASN A 144 6.19 14.00 -25.94
N GLU A 145 6.87 12.88 -25.69
CA GLU A 145 6.76 11.67 -26.52
C GLU A 145 5.33 11.15 -26.57
N THR A 146 4.69 11.00 -25.42
CA THR A 146 3.28 10.58 -25.33
C THR A 146 2.36 11.55 -26.05
N VAL A 147 2.55 12.86 -25.89
CA VAL A 147 1.78 13.86 -26.61
C VAL A 147 1.95 13.70 -28.12
N LYS A 148 3.18 13.51 -28.60
CA LYS A 148 3.46 13.30 -30.03
C LYS A 148 2.79 12.04 -30.58
N GLU A 149 2.86 10.93 -29.86
CA GLU A 149 2.19 9.67 -30.23
C GLU A 149 0.67 9.82 -30.32
N LEU A 150 0.06 10.53 -29.36
CA LEU A 150 -1.38 10.80 -29.35
C LEU A 150 -1.79 11.72 -30.50
N LEU A 151 -1.02 12.77 -30.78
CA LEU A 151 -1.30 13.70 -31.88
C LEU A 151 -1.15 13.03 -33.26
N ASN A 152 -0.23 12.07 -33.41
CA ASN A 152 -0.10 11.29 -34.65
C ASN A 152 -1.32 10.41 -34.93
N GLN A 153 -2.12 10.10 -33.91
CA GLN A 153 -3.36 9.34 -34.01
C GLN A 153 -4.60 10.24 -34.03
N ALA A 154 -4.44 11.55 -34.24
CA ALA A 154 -5.55 12.49 -34.30
C ALA A 154 -6.55 12.11 -35.40
N GLY A 155 -7.83 12.01 -35.03
CA GLY A 155 -8.90 11.60 -35.94
C GLY A 155 -9.07 10.08 -36.09
N ALA A 156 -8.27 9.26 -35.40
CA ALA A 156 -8.52 7.83 -35.29
C ALA A 156 -9.82 7.55 -34.51
N VAL A 157 -10.53 6.49 -34.90
CA VAL A 157 -11.75 6.03 -34.20
C VAL A 157 -11.41 5.54 -32.79
N GLU A 158 -10.23 4.95 -32.63
CA GLU A 158 -9.70 4.46 -31.37
C GLU A 158 -8.21 4.78 -31.28
N VAL A 159 -7.76 5.22 -30.10
CA VAL A 159 -6.36 5.55 -29.85
C VAL A 159 -5.69 4.35 -29.22
N THR A 160 -4.60 3.90 -29.82
CA THR A 160 -3.77 2.82 -29.28
C THR A 160 -2.62 3.43 -28.49
N ILE A 161 -2.54 3.09 -27.20
CA ILE A 161 -1.40 3.43 -26.36
C ILE A 161 -0.41 2.27 -26.42
N GLN A 162 0.79 2.51 -26.93
CA GLN A 162 1.85 1.52 -26.84
C GLN A 162 2.29 1.38 -25.38
N LYS A 163 2.22 0.15 -24.86
CA LYS A 163 2.80 -0.15 -23.55
C LYS A 163 4.31 0.05 -23.66
N ARG A 164 4.87 0.88 -22.79
CA ARG A 164 6.33 1.04 -22.74
C ARG A 164 6.95 -0.26 -22.27
N GLU A 165 7.97 -0.72 -22.99
CA GLU A 165 8.80 -1.82 -22.55
C GLU A 165 9.60 -1.36 -21.33
N PRO A 166 9.56 -2.10 -20.21
CA PRO A 166 10.46 -1.87 -19.10
C PRO A 166 11.91 -1.90 -19.61
N TYR A 167 12.76 -0.99 -19.14
CA TYR A 167 14.18 -1.03 -19.48
C TYR A 167 15.01 -1.45 -18.28
N LYS A 168 16.11 -2.14 -18.56
CA LYS A 168 17.05 -2.60 -17.54
C LYS A 168 17.69 -1.39 -16.87
N VAL A 169 17.41 -1.21 -15.59
CA VAL A 169 18.04 -0.16 -14.77
C VAL A 169 19.43 -0.64 -14.41
N THR A 170 20.43 0.23 -14.52
CA THR A 170 21.81 -0.10 -14.17
C THR A 170 22.23 0.65 -12.91
N GLU A 171 23.24 0.13 -12.19
CA GLU A 171 23.79 0.81 -11.02
C GLU A 171 24.29 2.22 -11.33
N GLU A 172 24.78 2.47 -12.54
CA GLU A 172 25.26 3.80 -12.94
C GLU A 172 24.12 4.83 -13.00
N MET A 173 22.92 4.40 -13.40
CA MET A 173 21.73 5.26 -13.39
C MET A 173 21.33 5.67 -11.97
N MET A 174 21.73 4.90 -10.96
CA MET A 174 21.45 5.16 -9.55
C MET A 174 22.52 6.03 -8.86
N LYS A 175 23.62 6.37 -9.54
CA LYS A 175 24.70 7.22 -8.96
C LYS A 175 24.55 8.71 -9.27
N GLY A 176 23.71 9.08 -10.25
CA GLY A 176 23.54 10.47 -10.66
C GLY A 176 22.99 11.33 -9.52
N ALA A 177 23.40 12.61 -9.42
CA ALA A 177 22.98 13.51 -8.34
C ALA A 177 21.48 13.86 -8.34
N ASP A 178 20.83 13.83 -9.50
CA ASP A 178 19.41 14.16 -9.63
C ASP A 178 18.52 12.96 -9.27
N TRP A 179 17.94 13.00 -8.08
CA TRP A 179 17.05 11.94 -7.59
C TRP A 179 15.84 11.72 -8.50
N LYS A 180 15.37 12.73 -9.24
CA LYS A 180 14.21 12.57 -10.13
C LYS A 180 14.53 11.61 -11.26
N LYS A 181 15.76 11.67 -11.81
CA LYS A 181 16.23 10.75 -12.84
C LYS A 181 16.37 9.33 -12.29
N ARG A 182 16.93 9.19 -11.08
CA ARG A 182 17.05 7.89 -10.40
C ARG A 182 15.67 7.26 -10.16
N PHE A 183 14.72 8.05 -9.65
CA PHE A 183 13.35 7.61 -9.41
C PHE A 183 12.62 7.27 -10.72
N ALA A 184 12.74 8.10 -11.77
CA ALA A 184 12.13 7.84 -13.07
C ALA A 184 12.65 6.56 -13.74
N ALA A 185 13.92 6.24 -13.50
CA ALA A 185 14.52 5.00 -13.97
C ALA A 185 13.99 3.80 -13.21
N LEU A 186 14.00 3.89 -11.87
CA LEU A 186 13.49 2.84 -11.01
C LEU A 186 12.01 2.57 -11.29
N GLU A 187 11.15 3.59 -11.36
CA GLU A 187 9.70 3.44 -11.59
C GLU A 187 9.32 2.72 -12.88
N GLN A 188 10.18 2.76 -13.90
CA GLN A 188 9.94 2.12 -15.20
C GLN A 188 10.48 0.69 -15.29
N MET A 189 11.09 0.17 -14.22
CA MET A 189 11.60 -1.20 -14.21
C MET A 189 10.49 -2.21 -13.98
N ASP A 190 10.67 -3.42 -14.51
CA ASP A 190 9.94 -4.61 -14.11
C ASP A 190 10.94 -5.53 -13.39
N PRO A 191 10.95 -5.55 -12.04
CA PRO A 191 12.08 -6.05 -11.28
C PRO A 191 12.18 -7.57 -11.33
N THR A 192 13.41 -8.06 -11.56
CA THR A 192 13.77 -9.48 -11.55
C THR A 192 14.89 -9.75 -10.54
N GLU A 193 15.25 -11.03 -10.35
CA GLU A 193 16.39 -11.42 -9.51
C GLU A 193 17.70 -10.76 -9.94
N GLU A 194 17.89 -10.51 -11.25
CA GLU A 194 19.09 -9.84 -11.77
C GLU A 194 19.21 -8.38 -11.30
N ASP A 195 18.12 -7.77 -10.87
CA ASP A 195 18.07 -6.36 -10.47
C ASP A 195 18.32 -6.16 -8.97
N ILE A 196 18.48 -7.24 -8.20
CA ILE A 196 18.78 -7.18 -6.75
C ILE A 196 19.97 -6.26 -6.42
N PRO A 197 21.10 -6.25 -7.17
CA PRO A 197 22.20 -5.31 -6.92
C PRO A 197 21.78 -3.83 -7.03
N VAL A 198 20.96 -3.50 -8.02
CA VAL A 198 20.43 -2.14 -8.24
C VAL A 198 19.45 -1.77 -7.13
N LEU A 199 18.54 -2.67 -6.77
CA LEU A 199 17.58 -2.46 -5.68
C LEU A 199 18.30 -2.29 -4.33
N LYS A 200 19.37 -3.07 -4.09
CA LYS A 200 20.22 -2.93 -2.91
C LYS A 200 20.89 -1.55 -2.84
N MET A 201 21.38 -1.02 -3.95
CA MET A 201 21.92 0.34 -4.02
C MET A 201 20.81 1.38 -3.77
N ALA A 202 19.62 1.18 -4.34
CA ALA A 202 18.48 2.06 -4.17
C ALA A 202 17.95 2.10 -2.72
N LEU A 203 18.14 1.03 -1.93
CA LEU A 203 17.85 1.02 -0.49
C LEU A 203 18.74 1.97 0.33
N ASP A 204 19.86 2.45 -0.22
CA ASP A 204 20.74 3.42 0.45
C ASP A 204 20.55 4.85 -0.08
N ASP A 205 19.56 5.08 -0.95
CA ASP A 205 19.32 6.40 -1.55
C ASP A 205 18.92 7.44 -0.49
N GLU A 206 19.38 8.68 -0.67
CA GLU A 206 19.00 9.80 0.19
C GLU A 206 17.48 10.05 0.20
N LYS A 207 16.80 9.85 -0.95
CA LYS A 207 15.39 10.13 -1.13
C LYS A 207 14.54 8.95 -0.65
N VAL A 208 13.65 9.24 0.30
CA VAL A 208 12.73 8.26 0.90
C VAL A 208 11.90 7.52 -0.16
N SER A 209 11.39 8.24 -1.17
CA SER A 209 10.59 7.66 -2.26
C SER A 209 11.34 6.57 -3.05
N ILE A 210 12.65 6.73 -3.27
CA ILE A 210 13.47 5.72 -3.95
C ILE A 210 13.65 4.50 -3.05
N ARG A 211 14.02 4.69 -1.77
CA ARG A 211 14.14 3.57 -0.82
C ARG A 211 12.85 2.78 -0.66
N ARG A 212 11.71 3.48 -0.59
CA ARG A 212 10.37 2.88 -0.49
C ARG A 212 10.01 2.09 -1.74
N LEU A 213 10.28 2.64 -2.93
CA LEU A 213 10.04 1.96 -4.20
C LEU A 213 10.93 0.72 -4.35
N ALA A 214 12.21 0.83 -4.01
CA ALA A 214 13.14 -0.29 -4.00
C ALA A 214 12.68 -1.40 -3.05
N THR A 215 12.19 -1.03 -1.86
CA THR A 215 11.62 -2.00 -0.90
C THR A 215 10.39 -2.70 -1.47
N ALA A 216 9.48 -1.96 -2.11
CA ALA A 216 8.31 -2.54 -2.75
C ALA A 216 8.69 -3.53 -3.87
N TYR A 217 9.68 -3.18 -4.70
CA TYR A 217 10.17 -4.05 -5.75
C TYR A 217 10.88 -5.30 -5.23
N LEU A 218 11.62 -5.20 -4.13
CA LEU A 218 12.18 -6.39 -3.46
C LEU A 218 11.09 -7.37 -3.01
N GLY A 219 9.90 -6.89 -2.64
CA GLY A 219 8.74 -7.75 -2.36
C GLY A 219 8.10 -8.38 -3.60
N MET A 220 8.34 -7.82 -4.79
CA MET A 220 7.85 -8.38 -6.07
C MET A 220 8.80 -9.42 -6.65
N VAL A 221 10.10 -9.31 -6.35
CA VAL A 221 11.12 -10.27 -6.78
C VAL A 221 11.02 -11.54 -5.95
N LYS A 222 10.97 -12.69 -6.63
CA LYS A 222 11.04 -13.99 -5.97
C LYS A 222 12.50 -14.33 -5.68
N GLY A 223 12.79 -14.88 -4.50
CA GLY A 223 14.13 -15.40 -4.18
C GLY A 223 14.60 -15.00 -2.80
N ASP A 224 15.30 -15.91 -2.13
CA ASP A 224 15.69 -15.78 -0.72
C ASP A 224 16.67 -14.62 -0.47
N GLU A 225 17.38 -14.17 -1.51
CA GLU A 225 18.30 -13.03 -1.44
C GLU A 225 17.62 -11.70 -1.09
N VAL A 226 16.29 -11.59 -1.27
CA VAL A 226 15.55 -10.37 -0.90
C VAL A 226 15.36 -10.23 0.60
N LEU A 227 15.36 -11.33 1.37
CA LEU A 227 15.05 -11.30 2.80
C LEU A 227 16.02 -10.43 3.61
N PRO A 228 17.37 -10.58 3.49
CA PRO A 228 18.30 -9.68 4.18
C PRO A 228 18.10 -8.20 3.82
N LEU A 229 17.66 -7.90 2.59
CA LEU A 229 17.41 -6.54 2.13
C LEU A 229 16.11 -5.97 2.71
N LEU A 230 15.05 -6.79 2.80
CA LEU A 230 13.82 -6.41 3.51
C LEU A 230 14.07 -6.23 5.01
N TYR A 231 14.93 -7.04 5.62
CA TYR A 231 15.34 -6.86 7.03
C TYR A 231 16.11 -5.57 7.25
N LYS A 232 16.94 -5.16 6.28
CA LYS A 232 17.58 -3.84 6.29
C LYS A 232 16.54 -2.73 6.17
N ALA A 233 15.56 -2.87 5.29
CA ALA A 233 14.50 -1.88 5.10
C ALA A 233 13.57 -1.74 6.33
N LEU A 234 13.38 -2.81 7.12
CA LEU A 234 12.74 -2.75 8.45
C LEU A 234 13.49 -1.89 9.47
N LEU A 235 14.74 -1.51 9.21
CA LEU A 235 15.54 -0.63 10.07
C LEU A 235 15.70 0.78 9.49
N ASP A 236 14.97 1.12 8.41
CA ASP A 236 15.05 2.43 7.78
C ASP A 236 14.61 3.55 8.72
N ARG A 237 15.23 4.72 8.58
CA ARG A 237 14.84 5.94 9.31
C ARG A 237 13.40 6.39 9.04
N SER A 238 12.86 6.09 7.85
CA SER A 238 11.50 6.42 7.46
C SER A 238 10.52 5.33 7.86
N VAL A 239 9.45 5.73 8.54
CA VAL A 239 8.31 4.84 8.88
C VAL A 239 7.69 4.23 7.62
N SER A 240 7.60 4.98 6.52
CA SER A 240 6.98 4.50 5.29
C SER A 240 7.78 3.34 4.66
N VAL A 241 9.11 3.38 4.76
CA VAL A 241 9.99 2.31 4.27
C VAL A 241 9.89 1.08 5.18
N ARG A 242 9.97 1.26 6.50
CA ARG A 242 9.83 0.14 7.46
C ARG A 242 8.49 -0.57 7.32
N ARG A 243 7.39 0.18 7.18
CA ARG A 243 6.05 -0.39 6.95
C ARG A 243 5.99 -1.16 5.64
N THR A 244 6.49 -0.58 4.54
CA THR A 244 6.56 -1.27 3.25
C THR A 244 7.39 -2.55 3.33
N ALA A 245 8.49 -2.58 4.09
CA ALA A 245 9.25 -3.80 4.32
C ALA A 245 8.42 -4.87 5.03
N GLY A 246 7.65 -4.50 6.05
CA GLY A 246 6.72 -5.40 6.72
C GLY A 246 5.61 -5.92 5.80
N ASP A 247 5.05 -5.07 4.92
CA ASP A 247 4.09 -5.49 3.88
C ASP A 247 4.73 -6.54 2.95
N CYS A 248 5.92 -6.26 2.43
CA CYS A 248 6.64 -7.17 1.54
C CYS A 248 6.98 -8.50 2.23
N LEU A 249 7.33 -8.50 3.51
CA LEU A 249 7.58 -9.74 4.26
C LEU A 249 6.31 -10.58 4.44
N SER A 250 5.15 -9.95 4.66
CA SER A 250 3.84 -10.63 4.65
C SER A 250 3.53 -11.25 3.28
N ASP A 251 3.83 -10.54 2.20
CA ASP A 251 3.61 -11.03 0.82
C ASP A 251 4.54 -12.19 0.47
N VAL A 252 5.82 -12.12 0.86
CA VAL A 252 6.79 -13.20 0.70
C VAL A 252 6.39 -14.42 1.54
N GLY A 253 5.96 -14.19 2.78
CA GLY A 253 5.42 -15.22 3.65
C GLY A 253 6.44 -16.28 4.10
N ASP A 254 7.71 -15.88 4.26
CA ASP A 254 8.78 -16.77 4.72
C ASP A 254 8.89 -16.76 6.26
N PRO A 255 8.76 -17.92 6.95
CA PRO A 255 8.96 -18.04 8.39
C PRO A 255 10.32 -17.57 8.91
N ALA A 256 11.36 -17.48 8.07
CA ALA A 256 12.65 -16.91 8.45
C ALA A 256 12.54 -15.46 8.97
N ALA A 257 11.47 -14.74 8.59
CA ALA A 257 11.22 -13.38 9.06
C ALA A 257 10.62 -13.29 10.47
N MET A 258 10.26 -14.43 11.09
CA MET A 258 9.64 -14.48 12.43
C MET A 258 10.38 -13.64 13.48
N PHE A 259 11.69 -13.82 13.58
CA PHE A 259 12.50 -13.12 14.58
C PHE A 259 12.51 -11.60 14.40
N VAL A 260 12.59 -11.11 13.16
CA VAL A 260 12.60 -9.67 12.89
C VAL A 260 11.21 -9.06 13.06
N MET A 261 10.15 -9.80 12.75
CA MET A 261 8.77 -9.34 12.93
C MET A 261 8.38 -9.31 14.42
N ILE A 262 8.82 -10.30 15.22
CA ILE A 262 8.71 -10.26 16.69
C ILE A 262 9.39 -9.00 17.27
N LYS A 263 10.58 -8.63 16.77
CA LYS A 263 11.24 -7.38 17.18
C LYS A 263 10.47 -6.13 16.76
N SER A 264 9.85 -6.17 15.58
CA SER A 264 9.11 -5.04 15.01
C SER A 264 7.83 -4.70 15.79
N LEU A 265 7.32 -5.60 16.63
CA LEU A 265 6.28 -5.30 17.63
C LEU A 265 6.72 -4.24 18.67
N LYS A 266 8.00 -3.87 18.73
CA LYS A 266 8.51 -2.81 19.61
C LYS A 266 8.90 -1.54 18.85
N ASP A 267 8.55 -1.42 17.56
CA ASP A 267 8.84 -0.22 16.79
C ASP A 267 8.15 1.01 17.39
N SER A 268 8.84 2.15 17.32
CA SER A 268 8.29 3.47 17.70
C SER A 268 6.97 3.81 16.98
N SER A 269 6.79 3.33 15.76
CA SER A 269 5.62 3.59 14.93
C SER A 269 4.57 2.50 15.10
N LYS A 270 3.36 2.91 15.46
CA LYS A 270 2.18 2.05 15.51
C LYS A 270 1.89 1.32 14.20
N LEU A 271 2.18 1.94 13.06
CA LEU A 271 1.97 1.34 11.74
C LEU A 271 2.86 0.10 11.53
N VAL A 272 4.10 0.19 12.00
CA VAL A 272 5.07 -0.92 11.90
C VAL A 272 4.72 -2.01 12.90
N ARG A 273 4.34 -1.65 14.13
CA ARG A 273 3.88 -2.63 15.14
C ARG A 273 2.62 -3.38 14.69
N TRP A 274 1.65 -2.66 14.11
CA TRP A 274 0.43 -3.27 13.55
C TRP A 274 0.77 -4.25 12.42
N ARG A 275 1.63 -3.84 11.48
CA ARG A 275 2.09 -4.74 10.40
C ARG A 275 2.83 -5.96 10.94
N ALA A 276 3.63 -5.79 12.00
CA ALA A 276 4.30 -6.89 12.68
C ALA A 276 3.30 -7.88 13.30
N ALA A 277 2.30 -7.39 14.01
CA ALA A 277 1.23 -8.22 14.55
C ALA A 277 0.42 -8.93 13.45
N MET A 278 0.18 -8.27 12.32
CA MET A 278 -0.48 -8.87 11.15
C MET A 278 0.33 -10.04 10.57
N PHE A 279 1.63 -9.84 10.33
CA PHE A 279 2.52 -10.93 9.88
C PHE A 279 2.50 -12.13 10.83
N LEU A 280 2.54 -11.89 12.15
CA LEU A 280 2.52 -12.96 13.15
C LEU A 280 1.14 -13.63 13.26
N PHE A 281 0.06 -12.91 12.94
CA PHE A 281 -1.23 -13.56 12.70
C PHE A 281 -1.18 -14.44 11.45
N GLU A 282 -0.57 -14.01 10.36
CA GLU A 282 -0.53 -14.77 9.11
C GLU A 282 0.35 -16.02 9.19
N LEU A 283 1.50 -15.93 9.87
CA LEU A 283 2.60 -16.91 9.79
C LEU A 283 3.15 -17.35 11.16
N GLY A 284 2.74 -16.68 12.24
CA GLY A 284 3.35 -16.86 13.57
C GLY A 284 3.27 -18.28 14.12
N ASP A 285 4.27 -18.61 14.94
CA ASP A 285 4.32 -19.83 15.73
C ASP A 285 4.39 -19.50 17.23
N GLU A 286 4.49 -20.52 18.08
CA GLU A 286 4.55 -20.37 19.54
C GLU A 286 5.69 -19.45 20.02
N SER A 287 6.76 -19.26 19.23
CA SER A 287 7.87 -18.38 19.59
C SER A 287 7.45 -16.90 19.68
N ALA A 288 6.36 -16.52 19.01
CA ALA A 288 5.82 -15.16 19.03
C ALA A 288 4.96 -14.87 20.27
N ILE A 289 4.46 -15.90 20.98
CA ILE A 289 3.51 -15.75 22.10
C ILE A 289 3.99 -14.75 23.15
N PRO A 290 5.25 -14.80 23.66
CA PRO A 290 5.68 -13.86 24.69
C PRO A 290 5.64 -12.39 24.23
N ALA A 291 5.98 -12.14 22.96
CA ALA A 291 5.99 -10.79 22.42
C ALA A 291 4.57 -10.30 22.11
N LEU A 292 3.71 -11.17 21.59
CA LEU A 292 2.30 -10.85 21.35
C LEU A 292 1.53 -10.61 22.66
N LYS A 293 1.84 -11.34 23.74
CA LYS A 293 1.29 -11.10 25.09
C LYS A 293 1.66 -9.74 25.65
N ALA A 294 2.78 -9.16 25.23
CA ALA A 294 3.10 -7.77 25.57
C ALA A 294 2.39 -6.79 24.63
N ALA A 295 2.26 -7.12 23.35
CA ALA A 295 1.62 -6.26 22.35
C ALA A 295 0.09 -6.21 22.45
N GLN A 296 -0.56 -7.17 23.12
CA GLN A 296 -2.01 -7.12 23.35
C GLN A 296 -2.45 -5.94 24.23
N ASP A 297 -1.52 -5.38 25.01
CA ASP A 297 -1.69 -4.20 25.86
C ASP A 297 -1.10 -2.93 25.21
N ASP A 298 -0.87 -2.94 23.88
CA ASP A 298 -0.36 -1.77 23.16
C ASP A 298 -1.30 -0.56 23.35
N PRO A 299 -0.76 0.66 23.54
CA PRO A 299 -1.59 1.86 23.66
C PRO A 299 -2.43 2.15 22.41
N GLU A 300 -2.03 1.65 21.25
CA GLU A 300 -2.82 1.75 20.03
C GLU A 300 -3.79 0.56 19.90
N PHE A 301 -5.08 0.86 19.86
CA PHE A 301 -6.16 -0.13 19.85
C PHE A 301 -6.00 -1.17 18.73
N GLU A 302 -5.70 -0.76 17.50
CA GLU A 302 -5.58 -1.68 16.36
C GLU A 302 -4.37 -2.61 16.50
N VAL A 303 -3.27 -2.14 17.11
CA VAL A 303 -2.10 -3.00 17.40
C VAL A 303 -2.49 -4.04 18.45
N ALA A 304 -3.09 -3.60 19.55
CA ALA A 304 -3.55 -4.46 20.63
C ALA A 304 -4.56 -5.51 20.14
N MET A 305 -5.51 -5.10 19.30
CA MET A 305 -6.49 -5.98 18.69
C MET A 305 -5.82 -7.01 17.77
N GLN A 306 -4.95 -6.57 16.87
CA GLN A 306 -4.26 -7.47 15.94
C GLN A 306 -3.37 -8.49 16.69
N ALA A 307 -2.71 -8.05 17.76
CA ALA A 307 -1.92 -8.93 18.61
C ALA A 307 -2.78 -9.99 19.32
N ARG A 308 -3.97 -9.62 19.81
CA ARG A 308 -4.94 -10.57 20.39
C ARG A 308 -5.41 -11.61 19.37
N LEU A 309 -5.72 -11.19 18.14
CA LEU A 309 -6.09 -12.12 17.06
C LEU A 309 -4.95 -13.10 16.76
N ALA A 310 -3.70 -12.61 16.73
CA ALA A 310 -2.53 -13.48 16.54
C ALA A 310 -2.36 -14.49 17.68
N LEU A 311 -2.54 -14.06 18.94
CA LEU A 311 -2.49 -14.96 20.10
C LEU A 311 -3.57 -16.02 20.05
N GLU A 312 -4.82 -15.61 19.82
CA GLU A 312 -5.97 -16.53 19.79
C GLU A 312 -5.76 -17.61 18.73
N ARG A 313 -5.31 -17.25 17.53
CA ARG A 313 -4.96 -18.20 16.48
C ARG A 313 -3.86 -19.17 16.93
N ILE A 314 -2.74 -18.64 17.45
CA ILE A 314 -1.56 -19.45 17.80
C ILE A 314 -1.85 -20.37 18.99
N GLU A 315 -2.44 -19.84 20.07
CA GLU A 315 -2.78 -20.61 21.27
C GLU A 315 -3.95 -21.59 21.02
N GLY A 316 -4.85 -21.26 20.09
CA GLY A 316 -5.90 -22.16 19.59
C GLY A 316 -5.39 -23.30 18.72
N GLY A 317 -4.10 -23.28 18.33
CA GLY A 317 -3.50 -24.30 17.48
C GLY A 317 -3.94 -24.24 16.01
N GLU A 318 -4.52 -23.12 15.58
CA GLU A 318 -4.90 -22.92 14.18
C GLU A 318 -3.65 -22.76 13.30
N GLU A 319 -3.62 -23.49 12.18
CA GLU A 319 -2.54 -23.37 11.20
C GLU A 319 -2.40 -21.92 10.69
N ALA A 320 -1.16 -21.57 10.29
CA ALA A 320 -0.87 -20.29 9.67
C ALA A 320 -1.76 -20.10 8.44
N LYS A 321 -2.62 -19.07 8.46
CA LYS A 321 -3.56 -18.80 7.37
C LYS A 321 -2.86 -18.24 6.12
N GLY A 322 -1.61 -17.79 6.23
CA GLY A 322 -0.92 -17.05 5.19
C GLY A 322 -1.56 -15.68 4.93
N SER A 323 -0.90 -14.83 4.16
CA SER A 323 -1.47 -13.52 3.82
C SER A 323 -2.74 -13.65 2.97
N VAL A 324 -3.63 -12.67 3.05
CA VAL A 324 -4.88 -12.65 2.26
C VAL A 324 -4.56 -12.77 0.76
N TRP A 325 -3.45 -12.18 0.31
CA TRP A 325 -2.99 -12.31 -1.07
C TRP A 325 -2.57 -13.74 -1.42
N LYS A 326 -1.85 -14.44 -0.53
CA LYS A 326 -1.48 -15.84 -0.70
C LYS A 326 -2.73 -16.73 -0.76
N GLN A 327 -3.68 -16.54 0.15
CA GLN A 327 -4.96 -17.24 0.15
C GLN A 327 -5.74 -17.03 -1.15
N MET A 328 -5.84 -15.79 -1.64
CA MET A 328 -6.50 -15.47 -2.92
C MET A 328 -5.77 -16.03 -4.14
N THR A 329 -4.44 -16.15 -4.09
CA THR A 329 -3.64 -16.67 -5.21
C THR A 329 -3.68 -18.19 -5.25
N GLU A 330 -3.68 -18.85 -4.10
CA GLU A 330 -3.80 -20.31 -3.98
C GLU A 330 -5.21 -20.79 -4.33
N SER A 331 -6.26 -20.06 -3.93
CA SER A 331 -7.63 -20.40 -4.29
C SER A 331 -7.88 -20.37 -5.81
N ARG A 332 -7.19 -19.48 -6.55
CA ARG A 332 -7.27 -19.38 -8.02
C ARG A 332 -6.50 -20.47 -8.76
N LYS A 333 -5.60 -21.19 -8.09
CA LYS A 333 -4.86 -22.34 -8.67
C LYS A 333 -5.57 -23.67 -8.43
N GLY A 334 -6.58 -23.68 -7.55
CA GLY A 334 -7.38 -24.87 -7.20
C GLY A 334 -8.66 -25.04 -8.01
N GLU A 335 -8.99 -24.10 -8.90
CA GLU A 335 -10.02 -24.21 -9.95
C GLU A 335 -9.35 -24.51 -11.29
#